data_AF-W1YDB1-F1
#
_entry.id   AF-W1YDB1-F1
#
_cell.length_a   1.000
_cell.length_b   1.000
_cell.length_c   1.000
_cell.angle_alpha   90.00
_cell.angle_beta   90.00
_cell.angle_gamma   90.00
#
_symmetry.space_group_name_H-M   'P 1'
#
loop_
_entity.id
_entity.type
_entity.pdbx_description
1 polymer ?
#
loop_
_entity_poly.entity_id
_entity_poly.type
_entity_poly.pdbx_seq_one_letter_code
_entity_poly.pdbx_strand_id
1 'polypeptide(L)' 'LPTDFTIANGLLTPSLKVRRAATIARYAEEIDALYSKVPARPQS' A
#
# COMPACT_ATOMS: atom_id res chain seq x y z
N LEU A 1 14.06 -6.58 -0.05
CA LEU A 1 13.89 -5.23 0.53
C LEU A 1 12.61 -4.64 -0.06
N PRO A 2 11.79 -3.93 0.73
CA PRO A 2 10.68 -3.17 0.15
C PRO A 2 11.24 -2.19 -0.88
N THR A 3 10.63 -2.14 -2.06
CA THR A 3 11.05 -1.26 -3.16
C THR A 3 10.60 0.17 -2.88
N ASP A 4 11.49 1.14 -3.13
CA ASP A 4 11.16 2.56 -2.97
C ASP A 4 10.03 3.02 -3.91
N PHE A 5 9.29 4.05 -3.51
CA PHE A 5 8.39 4.74 -4.42
C PHE A 5 9.20 5.70 -5.27
N THR A 6 9.08 5.59 -6.58
CA THR A 6 9.80 6.46 -7.51
C THR A 6 8.86 6.99 -8.59
N ILE A 7 9.30 8.02 -9.30
CA ILE A 7 8.59 8.46 -10.51
C ILE A 7 8.70 7.37 -11.58
N ALA A 8 9.87 6.71 -11.69
CA ALA A 8 10.16 5.70 -12.70
C ALA A 8 9.27 4.45 -12.58
N ASN A 9 8.93 4.02 -11.36
CA ASN A 9 8.04 2.88 -11.14
C ASN A 9 6.55 3.28 -11.07
N GLY A 10 6.23 4.54 -11.34
CA GLY A 10 4.86 5.04 -11.41
C GLY A 10 4.15 5.14 -10.06
N LEU A 11 4.88 5.07 -8.94
CA LEU A 11 4.30 5.20 -7.60
C LEU A 11 4.32 6.64 -7.08
N LEU A 12 5.13 7.52 -7.67
CA LEU A 12 5.13 8.96 -7.40
C LEU A 12 4.63 9.80 -8.59
N THR A 13 4.06 10.95 -8.28
CA THR A 13 3.87 12.06 -9.23
C THR A 13 5.21 12.78 -9.43
N PRO A 14 5.36 13.60 -10.50
CA PRO A 14 6.55 14.42 -10.69
C PRO A 14 6.87 15.34 -9.50
N SER A 15 5.86 15.73 -8.71
CA SER A 15 6.02 16.52 -7.48
C SER A 15 6.19 15.65 -6.22
N LEU A 16 6.62 14.39 -6.37
CA LEU A 16 6.91 13.42 -5.29
C LEU A 16 5.73 13.05 -4.38
N LYS A 17 4.50 13.26 -4.83
CA LYS A 17 3.31 12.77 -4.12
C LYS A 17 3.04 11.32 -4.48
N VAL A 18 2.58 10.52 -3.52
CA VAL A 18 2.19 9.12 -3.78
C VAL A 18 0.97 9.04 -4.68
N ARG A 19 1.03 8.18 -5.69
CA ARG A 19 -0.11 7.84 -6.55
C ARG A 19 -0.95 6.74 -5.89
N ARG A 20 -1.83 7.14 -4.97
CA ARG A 20 -2.64 6.22 -4.13
C ARG A 20 -3.25 5.05 -4.90
N ALA A 21 -3.89 5.30 -6.05
CA ALA A 21 -4.53 4.24 -6.83
C ALA A 21 -3.52 3.19 -7.33
N ALA A 22 -2.37 3.63 -7.86
CA ALA A 22 -1.31 2.73 -8.33
C ALA A 22 -0.64 1.97 -7.18
N THR A 23 -0.42 2.64 -6.05
CA THR A 23 0.11 2.01 -4.83
C THR A 23 -0.83 0.94 -4.29
N ILE A 24 -2.12 1.23 -4.16
CA ILE A 24 -3.11 0.25 -3.68
C ILE A 24 -3.17 -0.96 -4.62
N ALA A 25 -3.23 -0.73 -5.93
CA ALA A 25 -3.27 -1.82 -6.89
C ALA A 25 -2.02 -2.72 -6.81
N ARG A 26 -0.83 -2.13 -6.61
CA ARG A 26 0.43 -2.88 -6.50
C ARG A 26 0.55 -3.69 -5.21
N TYR A 27 0.08 -3.14 -4.09
CA TYR A 27 0.27 -3.71 -2.76
C TYR A 27 -1.02 -4.30 -2.15
N ALA A 28 -2.04 -4.57 -2.98
CA ALA A 28 -3.36 -5.02 -2.51
C ALA A 28 -3.26 -6.26 -1.61
N GLU A 29 -2.52 -7.28 -2.06
CA GLU A 29 -2.35 -8.53 -1.31
C GLU A 29 -1.63 -8.33 0.03
N GLU A 30 -0.58 -7.49 0.06
CA GLU A 30 0.16 -7.20 1.30
C GLU A 30 -0.70 -6.41 2.28
N ILE A 31 -1.47 -5.44 1.79
CA ILE A 31 -2.42 -4.67 2.59
C ILE A 31 -3.49 -5.61 3.18
N ASP A 32 -4.09 -6.47 2.36
CA ASP A 32 -5.10 -7.43 2.80
C ASP A 32 -4.54 -8.43 3.81
N ALA A 33 -3.31 -8.93 3.59
CA ALA A 33 -2.64 -9.83 4.52
C ALA A 33 -2.34 -9.16 5.87
N LEU A 34 -2.06 -7.86 5.91
CA LEU A 34 -1.85 -7.11 7.16
C LEU A 34 -3.15 -6.98 7.95
N TYR A 35 -4.25 -6.63 7.29
CA TYR A 35 -5.55 -6.47 7.95
C TYR A 35 -6.21 -7.81 8.31
N SER A 36 -5.98 -8.87 7.53
CA SER A 36 -6.48 -10.23 7.83
C SER A 36 -5.85 -10.87 9.07
N LYS A 37 -4.71 -10.34 9.53
CA LYS A 37 -4.01 -10.81 10.74
C LYS A 37 -4.49 -10.13 12.03
N VAL A 38 -5.39 -9.15 11.94
CA VAL A 38 -5.98 -8.52 13.12
C VAL A 38 -7.14 -9.42 13.60
N PRO A 39 -7.03 -10.14 14.73
CA PRO A 39 -8.18 -10.84 15.28
C PRO A 39 -9.27 -9.80 15.57
N ALA A 40 -10.52 -10.12 15.21
CA ALA A 40 -11.66 -9.27 15.50
C ALA A 40 -11.62 -8.91 16.99
N ARG A 41 -11.41 -7.62 17.31
CA ARG A 41 -11.54 -7.15 18.68
C ARG A 41 -12.93 -7.58 19.15
N PRO A 42 -13.06 -8.34 20.27
CA PRO A 42 -14.38 -8.68 20.78
C PRO A 42 -15.11 -7.37 21.05
N GLN A 43 -16.20 -7.15 20.31
CA GLN A 43 -17.11 -6.05 20.60
C GLN A 43 -17.84 -6.43 21.89
N SER A 44 -17.67 -5.59 22.92
CA SER A 44 -18.31 -5.73 24.23
C SER A 44 -19.82 -5.65 24.15
#